data_AF-A0A074VKM9-F1
#
_entry.id   AF-A0A074VKM9-F1
#
_cell.length_a   1.000
_cell.length_b   1.000
_cell.length_c   1.000
_cell.angle_alpha   90.00
_cell.angle_beta   90.00
_cell.angle_gamma   90.00
#
_symmetry.space_group_name_H-M   'P 1'
#
loop_
_entity.id
_entity.type
_entity.pdbx_description
1 polymer ?
#
loop_
_entity_poly.entity_id
_entity_poly.type
_entity_poly.pdbx_seq_one_letter_code
_entity_poly.pdbx_strand_id
1 'polypeptide(L)'
;LQARWTMSALLSVLAAITVPLHIYPPSAFPPLFGSFTNAYTVKRFWAHTWHQMMRTLATPYTSFLVRTLGLDERKKSTYWVKVCSAFFFAWIVHAYGTLITGGGYTADLWRYAPQVLAFWVEEKVIETGKKMGCKGRKWRVLGYLWVFVFEGVTLLAWFRPAIEQGAHLKHPLGFSVVDKILK
;
A
#
# COMPACT_ATOMS: atom_id res chain seq x y z
N LEU A 1 -6.82 10.22 5.07
CA LEU A 1 -8.20 10.14 5.63
C LEU A 1 -9.25 10.31 4.54
N GLN A 2 -9.19 11.35 3.71
CA GLN A 2 -10.12 11.55 2.58
C GLN A 2 -10.28 10.31 1.67
N ALA A 3 -9.18 9.72 1.20
CA ALA A 3 -9.22 8.52 0.37
C ALA A 3 -9.94 7.32 1.03
N ARG A 4 -9.87 7.19 2.36
CA ARG A 4 -10.61 6.15 3.09
C ARG A 4 -12.11 6.41 3.01
N TRP A 5 -12.53 7.64 3.28
CA TRP A 5 -13.93 8.02 3.24
C TRP A 5 -14.52 7.88 1.84
N THR A 6 -13.83 8.36 0.80
CA THR A 6 -14.35 8.30 -0.58
C THR A 6 -14.50 6.86 -1.06
N MET A 7 -13.49 6.01 -0.87
CA MET A 7 -13.55 4.60 -1.29
C MET A 7 -14.58 3.80 -0.47
N SER A 8 -14.65 4.03 0.85
CA SER A 8 -15.64 3.34 1.69
C SER A 8 -17.07 3.80 1.38
N ALA A 9 -17.30 5.09 1.10
CA ALA A 9 -18.62 5.60 0.76
C ALA A 9 -19.17 4.94 -0.52
N LEU A 10 -18.33 4.81 -1.57
CA LEU A 10 -18.74 4.16 -2.82
C LEU A 10 -19.18 2.71 -2.59
N LEU A 11 -18.42 1.94 -1.82
CA LEU A 11 -18.83 0.56 -1.49
C LEU A 11 -20.04 0.49 -0.57
N SER A 12 -20.18 1.42 0.38
CA SER A 12 -21.36 1.48 1.24
C SER A 12 -22.64 1.80 0.47
N VAL A 13 -22.57 2.68 -0.54
CA VAL A 13 -23.70 2.97 -1.45
C VAL A 13 -24.06 1.73 -2.25
N LEU A 14 -23.07 1.04 -2.83
CA LEU A 14 -23.32 -0.20 -3.58
C LEU A 14 -23.97 -1.26 -2.68
N ALA A 15 -23.44 -1.45 -1.47
CA ALA A 15 -23.99 -2.38 -0.48
C ALA A 15 -25.44 -2.04 -0.10
N ALA A 16 -25.75 -0.75 0.12
CA ALA A 16 -27.10 -0.29 0.47
C ALA A 16 -28.13 -0.57 -0.63
N ILE A 17 -27.70 -0.66 -1.89
CA ILE A 17 -28.56 -1.00 -3.03
C ILE A 17 -28.64 -2.52 -3.20
N THR A 18 -27.52 -3.22 -3.25
CA THR A 18 -27.47 -4.64 -3.68
C THR A 18 -27.82 -5.64 -2.59
N VAL A 19 -27.55 -5.31 -1.32
CA VAL A 19 -27.82 -6.22 -0.19
C VAL A 19 -29.32 -6.41 0.04
N PRO A 20 -30.16 -5.35 0.10
CA PRO A 20 -31.62 -5.52 0.23
C PRO A 20 -32.27 -6.24 -0.96
N LEU A 21 -31.68 -6.09 -2.15
CA LEU A 21 -32.10 -6.80 -3.36
C LEU A 21 -31.64 -8.26 -3.41
N HIS A 22 -30.95 -8.77 -2.38
CA HIS A 22 -30.41 -10.13 -2.29
C HIS A 22 -29.44 -10.50 -3.44
N ILE A 23 -28.85 -9.51 -4.11
CA ILE A 23 -27.87 -9.74 -5.18
C ILE A 23 -26.53 -10.20 -4.58
N TYR A 24 -26.12 -9.57 -3.47
CA TYR A 24 -24.89 -9.90 -2.75
C TYR A 24 -25.14 -9.99 -1.25
N PRO A 25 -24.49 -10.93 -0.54
CA PRO A 25 -24.56 -10.98 0.92
C PRO A 25 -23.79 -9.81 1.54
N PRO A 26 -24.11 -9.38 2.78
CA PRO A 26 -23.36 -8.33 3.49
C PRO A 26 -21.86 -8.61 3.60
N SER A 27 -21.47 -9.89 3.69
CA SER A 27 -20.07 -10.33 3.76
C SER A 27 -19.27 -10.05 2.49
N ALA A 28 -19.93 -9.78 1.36
CA ALA A 28 -19.27 -9.38 0.11
C ALA A 28 -18.67 -7.96 0.17
N PHE A 29 -19.02 -7.17 1.19
CA PHE A 29 -18.55 -5.79 1.37
C PHE A 29 -17.68 -5.65 2.63
N PRO A 30 -16.51 -6.32 2.72
CA PRO A 30 -15.65 -6.20 3.88
C PRO A 30 -15.08 -4.78 4.00
N PRO A 31 -14.70 -4.33 5.21
CA PRO A 31 -14.06 -3.03 5.40
C PRO A 31 -12.80 -2.87 4.56
N LEU A 32 -12.75 -1.80 3.75
CA LEU A 32 -11.59 -1.48 2.90
C LEU A 32 -10.35 -1.05 3.68
N PHE A 33 -10.54 -0.56 4.90
CA PHE A 33 -9.47 -0.04 5.74
C PHE A 33 -9.62 -0.58 7.14
N GLY A 34 -8.53 -1.06 7.70
CA GLY A 34 -8.48 -1.45 9.10
C GLY A 34 -8.14 -0.28 10.03
N SER A 35 -7.70 -0.63 11.23
CA SER A 35 -7.31 0.36 12.23
C SER A 35 -5.89 0.87 12.01
N PHE A 36 -5.72 2.19 11.98
CA PHE A 36 -4.39 2.83 11.99
C PHE A 36 -3.61 2.55 13.27
N THR A 37 -4.25 2.08 14.34
CA THR A 37 -3.54 1.60 15.54
C THR A 37 -2.61 0.43 15.23
N ASN A 38 -2.73 -0.25 14.08
CA ASN A 38 -1.80 -1.30 13.68
C ASN A 38 -0.66 -0.81 12.76
N ALA A 39 -0.70 0.44 12.28
CA ALA A 39 0.19 0.95 11.23
C ALA A 39 1.54 1.50 11.73
N TYR A 40 2.19 0.82 12.68
CA TYR A 40 3.52 1.21 13.19
C TYR A 40 4.67 0.51 12.46
N THR A 41 4.37 -0.27 11.43
CA THR A 41 5.35 -0.86 10.51
C THR A 41 4.73 -0.87 9.11
N VAL A 42 5.54 -0.71 8.05
CA VAL A 42 5.10 -0.65 6.65
C VAL A 42 4.42 -1.97 6.29
N LYS A 43 4.95 -3.10 6.76
CA LYS A 43 4.28 -4.41 6.62
C LYS A 43 2.88 -4.40 7.21
N ARG A 44 2.70 -3.89 8.42
CA ARG A 44 1.39 -3.87 9.07
C ARG A 44 0.42 -2.87 8.44
N PHE A 45 0.95 -1.75 7.94
CA PHE A 45 0.18 -0.76 7.20
C PHE A 45 -0.51 -1.42 6.00
N TRP A 46 0.23 -2.09 5.12
CA TRP A 46 -0.33 -2.78 3.95
C TRP A 46 -1.14 -4.03 4.30
N ALA A 47 -0.68 -4.82 5.28
CA ALA A 47 -1.33 -6.10 5.59
C ALA A 47 -2.63 -5.95 6.39
N HIS A 48 -2.86 -4.83 7.09
CA HIS A 48 -4.00 -4.70 8.01
C HIS A 48 -4.71 -3.34 7.97
N THR A 49 -4.12 -2.30 7.38
CA THR A 49 -4.65 -0.94 7.54
C THR A 49 -5.13 -0.36 6.21
N TRP A 50 -4.28 -0.42 5.19
CA TRP A 50 -4.48 0.30 3.94
C TRP A 50 -5.12 -0.57 2.87
N HIS A 51 -6.13 -0.04 2.19
CA HIS A 51 -6.72 -0.55 0.94
C HIS A 51 -6.78 -2.08 0.82
N GLN A 52 -7.48 -2.74 1.75
CA GLN A 52 -7.53 -4.19 1.89
C GLN A 52 -8.16 -4.91 0.70
N MET A 53 -8.96 -4.22 -0.12
CA MET A 53 -9.46 -4.76 -1.39
C MET A 53 -8.33 -5.22 -2.31
N MET A 54 -7.23 -4.46 -2.41
CA MET A 54 -6.10 -4.86 -3.24
C MET A 54 -5.46 -6.15 -2.75
N ARG A 55 -5.42 -6.37 -1.44
CA ARG A 55 -4.95 -7.63 -0.85
C ARG A 55 -5.89 -8.78 -1.22
N THR A 56 -7.20 -8.57 -1.13
CA THR A 56 -8.20 -9.58 -1.54
C THR A 56 -8.05 -9.94 -3.01
N LEU A 57 -7.84 -8.95 -3.89
CA LEU A 57 -7.63 -9.17 -5.32
C LEU A 57 -6.29 -9.85 -5.62
N ALA A 58 -5.21 -9.44 -4.96
CA ALA A 58 -3.87 -9.99 -5.21
C ALA A 58 -3.69 -11.42 -4.68
N THR A 59 -4.36 -11.78 -3.58
CA THR A 59 -4.10 -13.05 -2.86
C THR A 59 -4.27 -14.29 -3.76
N PRO A 60 -5.37 -14.45 -4.52
CA PRO A 60 -5.51 -15.59 -5.45
C PRO A 60 -4.36 -15.71 -6.46
N TYR A 61 -3.91 -14.60 -7.04
CA TYR A 61 -2.82 -14.60 -8.02
C TYR A 61 -1.48 -15.02 -7.40
N THR A 62 -1.17 -14.52 -6.20
CA THR A 62 0.05 -14.91 -5.49
C THR A 62 0.03 -16.39 -5.10
N SER A 63 -1.12 -16.90 -4.67
CA SER A 63 -1.28 -18.33 -4.33
C SER A 63 -1.20 -19.21 -5.57
N PHE A 64 -1.81 -18.78 -6.68
CA PHE A 64 -1.69 -19.46 -7.96
C PHE A 64 -0.23 -19.57 -8.42
N LEU A 65 0.52 -18.47 -8.38
CA LEU A 65 1.94 -18.46 -8.75
C LEU A 65 2.76 -19.43 -7.88
N VAL A 66 2.57 -19.40 -6.56
CA VAL A 66 3.25 -20.30 -5.62
C VAL A 66 2.96 -21.77 -5.93
N ARG A 67 1.70 -22.09 -6.24
CA ARG A 67 1.27 -23.45 -6.60
C ARG A 67 1.86 -23.89 -7.95
N THR A 68 1.83 -23.03 -8.96
CA THR A 68 2.36 -23.32 -10.30
C THR A 68 3.87 -23.55 -10.28
N LEU A 69 4.60 -22.81 -9.45
CA LEU A 69 6.04 -22.95 -9.29
C LEU A 69 6.44 -24.05 -8.29
N GLY A 70 5.48 -24.74 -7.66
CA GLY A 70 5.75 -25.79 -6.67
C GLY A 70 6.53 -25.32 -5.45
N LEU A 71 6.35 -24.06 -5.04
CA LEU A 71 7.13 -23.47 -3.94
C LEU A 71 6.61 -23.94 -2.58
N ASP A 72 7.53 -24.30 -1.68
CA ASP A 72 7.17 -24.70 -0.30
C ASP A 72 6.74 -23.47 0.51
N GLU A 73 5.47 -23.43 0.92
CA GLU A 73 4.86 -22.35 1.71
C GLU A 73 5.59 -22.05 3.02
N ARG A 74 6.30 -23.03 3.59
CA ARG A 74 7.05 -22.85 4.85
C ARG A 74 8.36 -22.09 4.65
N LYS A 75 8.87 -22.03 3.41
CA LYS A 75 10.13 -21.35 3.11
C LYS A 75 9.95 -19.83 3.09
N LYS A 76 10.92 -19.13 3.67
CA LYS A 76 10.97 -17.67 3.65
C LYS A 76 11.08 -17.09 2.24
N SER A 77 11.69 -17.81 1.30
CA SER A 77 11.72 -17.41 -0.12
C SER A 77 10.31 -17.31 -0.70
N THR A 78 9.44 -18.27 -0.40
CA THR A 78 8.04 -18.27 -0.86
C THR A 78 7.25 -17.09 -0.30
N TYR A 79 7.52 -16.70 0.95
CA TYR A 79 6.97 -15.46 1.51
C TYR A 79 7.37 -14.22 0.69
N TRP A 80 8.65 -14.09 0.32
CA TRP A 80 9.12 -12.97 -0.49
C TRP A 80 8.56 -13.00 -1.91
N VAL A 81 8.41 -14.18 -2.51
CA VAL A 81 7.71 -14.33 -3.81
C VAL A 81 6.28 -13.78 -3.68
N LYS A 82 5.51 -14.18 -2.67
CA LYS A 82 4.15 -13.66 -2.43
C LYS A 82 4.14 -12.13 -2.26
N VAL A 83 5.10 -11.56 -1.51
CA VAL A 83 5.21 -10.11 -1.30
C VAL A 83 5.53 -9.37 -2.60
N CYS A 84 6.56 -9.80 -3.33
CA CYS A 84 6.95 -9.19 -4.60
C CYS A 84 5.81 -9.27 -5.62
N SER A 85 5.17 -10.43 -5.75
CA SER A 85 4.04 -10.61 -6.66
C SER A 85 2.82 -9.78 -6.27
N ALA A 86 2.53 -9.60 -4.98
CA ALA A 86 1.43 -8.75 -4.54
C ALA A 86 1.66 -7.27 -4.90
N PHE A 87 2.86 -6.75 -4.68
CA PHE A 87 3.20 -5.37 -5.05
C PHE A 87 3.32 -5.17 -6.56
N PHE A 88 3.78 -6.19 -7.29
CA PHE A 88 3.78 -6.18 -8.75
C PHE A 88 2.35 -6.15 -9.32
N PHE A 89 1.45 -6.96 -8.76
CA PHE A 89 0.03 -6.93 -9.13
C PHE A 89 -0.59 -5.56 -8.84
N ALA A 90 -0.33 -4.99 -7.67
CA ALA A 90 -0.78 -3.63 -7.33
C ALA A 90 -0.24 -2.60 -8.32
N TRP A 91 1.04 -2.69 -8.70
CA TRP A 91 1.61 -1.82 -9.72
C TRP A 91 0.90 -1.95 -11.06
N ILE A 92 0.63 -3.16 -11.57
CA ILE A 92 -0.08 -3.34 -12.85
C ILE A 92 -1.46 -2.69 -12.82
N VAL A 93 -2.25 -2.94 -11.76
CA VAL A 93 -3.62 -2.41 -11.67
C VAL A 93 -3.61 -0.88 -11.65
N HIS A 94 -2.67 -0.28 -10.92
CA HIS A 94 -2.57 1.17 -10.83
C HIS A 94 -1.97 1.79 -12.10
N ALA A 95 -0.92 1.19 -12.68
CA ALA A 95 -0.34 1.60 -13.96
C ALA A 95 -1.37 1.53 -15.09
N TYR A 96 -2.22 0.51 -15.12
CA TYR A 96 -3.32 0.43 -16.07
C TYR A 96 -4.28 1.62 -15.94
N GLY A 97 -4.69 1.96 -14.70
CA GLY A 97 -5.49 3.15 -14.42
C GLY A 97 -4.82 4.46 -14.86
N THR A 98 -3.51 4.58 -14.65
CA THR A 98 -2.72 5.72 -15.10
C THR A 98 -2.66 5.81 -16.64
N LEU A 99 -2.47 4.68 -17.32
CA LEU A 99 -2.40 4.64 -18.80
C LEU A 99 -3.72 5.02 -19.46
N ILE A 100 -4.86 4.50 -18.97
CA ILE A 100 -6.18 4.83 -19.53
C ILE A 100 -6.59 6.28 -19.29
N THR A 101 -5.99 6.94 -18.30
CA THR A 101 -6.19 8.37 -18.03
C THR A 101 -5.17 9.26 -18.74
N GLY A 102 -4.28 8.68 -19.57
CA GLY A 102 -3.28 9.40 -20.36
C GLY A 102 -2.00 9.76 -19.60
N GLY A 103 -1.80 9.21 -18.40
CA GLY A 103 -0.61 9.45 -17.57
C GLY A 103 0.55 8.47 -17.82
N GLY A 104 1.72 8.78 -17.25
CA GLY A 104 2.90 7.91 -17.29
C GLY A 104 3.00 6.94 -16.11
N TYR A 105 3.20 5.65 -16.39
CA TYR A 105 3.24 4.56 -15.39
C TYR A 105 4.49 4.56 -14.48
N THR A 106 5.48 5.41 -14.76
CA THR A 106 6.74 5.47 -14.00
C THR A 106 6.53 5.94 -12.56
N ALA A 107 5.55 6.82 -12.34
CA ALA A 107 5.17 7.26 -11.00
C ALA A 107 4.63 6.09 -10.15
N ASP A 108 3.87 5.18 -10.76
CA ASP A 108 3.36 3.98 -10.10
C ASP A 108 4.52 3.06 -9.67
N LEU A 109 5.57 2.92 -10.48
CA LEU A 109 6.76 2.14 -10.08
C LEU A 109 7.37 2.69 -8.79
N TRP A 110 7.52 4.01 -8.69
CA TRP A 110 8.04 4.67 -7.49
C TRP A 110 7.14 4.52 -6.26
N ARG A 111 5.84 4.23 -6.46
CA ARG A 111 4.93 3.94 -5.35
C ARG A 111 5.15 2.54 -4.78
N TYR A 112 5.21 1.53 -5.64
CA TYR A 112 5.11 0.12 -5.24
C TYR A 112 6.47 -0.58 -5.09
N ALA A 113 7.48 -0.25 -5.88
CA ALA A 113 8.79 -0.91 -5.79
C ALA A 113 9.50 -0.67 -4.44
N PRO A 114 9.54 0.56 -3.87
CA PRO A 114 10.19 0.80 -2.59
C PRO A 114 9.54 0.06 -1.40
N GLN A 115 8.28 -0.36 -1.53
CA GLN A 115 7.55 -1.05 -0.46
C GLN A 115 8.20 -2.39 -0.10
N VAL A 116 8.67 -3.13 -1.12
CA VAL A 116 9.36 -4.41 -0.93
C VAL A 116 10.67 -4.21 -0.18
N LEU A 117 11.45 -3.19 -0.55
CA LEU A 117 12.68 -2.82 0.14
C LEU A 117 12.41 -2.41 1.59
N ALA A 118 11.36 -1.60 1.82
CA ALA A 118 10.98 -1.19 3.16
C ALA A 118 10.60 -2.37 4.06
N PHE A 119 9.88 -3.37 3.52
CA PHE A 119 9.59 -4.61 4.27
C PHE A 119 10.88 -5.32 4.68
N TRP A 120 11.86 -5.39 3.78
CA TRP A 120 13.11 -6.10 4.05
C TRP A 120 13.96 -5.38 5.10
N VAL A 121 14.12 -4.06 4.95
CA VAL A 121 14.82 -3.21 5.91
C VAL A 121 14.14 -3.28 7.28
N GLU A 122 12.82 -3.17 7.31
CA GLU A 122 12.02 -3.23 8.54
C GLU A 122 12.19 -4.58 9.25
N GLU A 123 12.25 -5.69 8.52
CA GLU A 123 12.51 -6.99 9.12
C GLU A 123 13.87 -7.04 9.83
N LYS A 124 14.91 -6.48 9.21
CA LYS A 124 16.26 -6.40 9.79
C LYS A 124 16.33 -5.45 10.98
N VAL A 125 15.73 -4.27 10.88
CA VAL A 125 15.66 -3.29 11.97
C VAL A 125 14.91 -3.87 13.18
N ILE A 126 13.80 -4.58 12.96
CA ILE A 126 13.06 -5.23 14.04
C ILE A 126 13.86 -6.38 14.66
N GLU A 127 14.57 -7.18 13.85
CA GLU A 127 15.43 -8.25 14.35
C GLU A 127 16.54 -7.71 15.26
N THR A 128 17.27 -6.69 14.80
CA THR A 128 18.34 -6.04 15.56
C THR A 128 17.78 -5.32 16.80
N GLY A 129 16.67 -4.60 16.65
CA GLY A 129 15.99 -3.91 17.76
C GLY A 129 15.59 -4.87 18.88
N LYS A 130 15.09 -6.06 18.54
CA LYS A 130 14.80 -7.11 19.53
C LYS A 130 16.04 -7.57 20.28
N LYS A 131 17.16 -7.79 19.57
CA LYS A 131 18.46 -8.17 20.17
C LYS A 131 18.99 -7.10 21.12
N MET A 132 18.73 -5.82 20.82
CA MET A 132 19.11 -4.67 21.65
C MET A 132 18.09 -4.35 22.76
N GLY A 133 17.02 -5.14 22.90
CA GLY A 133 15.99 -4.89 23.92
C GLY A 133 15.03 -3.73 23.61
N CYS A 134 15.00 -3.21 22.38
CA CYS A 134 14.06 -2.17 21.96
C CYS A 134 12.61 -2.69 21.98
N LYS A 135 11.82 -2.22 22.94
CA LYS A 135 10.41 -2.62 23.11
C LYS A 135 9.58 -1.48 23.72
N GLY A 136 8.27 -1.71 23.78
CA GLY A 136 7.32 -0.80 24.44
C GLY A 136 6.89 0.40 23.60
N ARG A 137 6.30 1.39 24.27
CA ARG A 137 5.60 2.53 23.63
C ARG A 137 6.53 3.39 22.76
N LYS A 138 7.74 3.69 23.23
CA LYS A 138 8.72 4.51 22.50
C LYS A 138 9.10 3.88 21.15
N TRP A 139 9.35 2.57 21.14
CA TRP A 139 9.65 1.83 19.91
C TRP A 139 8.48 1.85 18.92
N ARG A 140 7.24 1.75 19.42
CA ARG A 140 6.04 1.83 18.59
C ARG A 140 5.85 3.24 18.00
N VAL A 141 6.13 4.30 18.76
CA VAL A 141 6.08 5.69 18.26
C VAL A 141 7.09 5.92 17.14
N LEU A 142 8.33 5.44 17.30
CA LEU A 142 9.33 5.48 16.23
C LEU A 142 8.84 4.73 14.97
N GLY A 143 8.20 3.58 15.15
CA GLY A 143 7.57 2.85 14.04
C GLY A 143 6.49 3.65 13.31
N TYR A 144 5.63 4.37 14.04
CA TYR A 144 4.65 5.26 13.41
C TYR A 144 5.29 6.42 12.65
N LEU A 145 6.32 7.04 13.21
CA LEU A 145 7.06 8.12 12.52
C LEU A 145 7.69 7.60 11.24
N TRP A 146 8.32 6.42 11.30
CA TRP A 146 8.88 5.74 10.14
C TRP A 146 7.83 5.50 9.05
N VAL A 147 6.70 4.86 9.39
CA VAL A 147 5.62 4.59 8.42
C VAL A 147 5.06 5.88 7.84
N PHE A 148 4.81 6.89 8.68
CA PHE A 148 4.26 8.16 8.25
C PHE A 148 5.17 8.87 7.25
N VAL A 149 6.47 8.96 7.55
CA VAL A 149 7.46 9.59 6.66
C VAL A 149 7.61 8.78 5.37
N PHE A 150 7.77 7.46 5.48
CA PHE A 150 8.00 6.60 4.32
C PHE A 150 6.80 6.56 3.36
N GLU A 151 5.58 6.34 3.89
CA GLU A 151 4.36 6.38 3.09
C GLU A 151 4.09 7.80 2.59
N GLY A 152 4.38 8.84 3.38
CA GLY A 152 4.25 10.23 2.95
C GLY A 152 5.12 10.56 1.75
N VAL A 153 6.42 10.22 1.80
CA VAL A 153 7.36 10.46 0.70
C VAL A 153 6.96 9.67 -0.55
N THR A 154 6.66 8.38 -0.42
CA THR A 154 6.27 7.55 -1.58
C THR A 154 4.91 7.96 -2.17
N LEU A 155 3.97 8.40 -1.34
CA LEU A 155 2.68 8.94 -1.78
C LEU A 155 2.86 10.27 -2.53
N LEU A 156 3.66 11.18 -1.99
CA LEU A 156 3.92 12.47 -2.62
C LEU A 156 4.62 12.30 -3.97
N ALA A 157 5.63 11.42 -4.05
CA ALA A 157 6.31 11.10 -5.30
C ALA A 157 5.34 10.55 -6.36
N TRP A 158 4.39 9.70 -5.94
CA TRP A 158 3.38 9.12 -6.83
C TRP A 158 2.35 10.13 -7.32
N PHE A 159 1.85 11.00 -6.44
CA PHE A 159 0.83 12.00 -6.80
C PHE A 159 1.40 13.23 -7.50
N ARG A 160 2.70 13.52 -7.39
CA ARG A 160 3.33 14.73 -7.94
C ARG A 160 3.02 14.95 -9.43
N PRO A 161 3.17 13.96 -10.34
CA PRO A 161 2.86 14.19 -11.75
C PRO A 161 1.38 14.50 -11.99
N ALA A 162 0.48 13.85 -11.25
CA ALA A 162 -0.96 14.11 -11.35
C ALA A 162 -1.32 15.52 -10.82
N ILE A 163 -0.64 15.99 -9.77
CA ILE A 163 -0.79 17.36 -9.26
C ILE A 163 -0.24 18.36 -10.27
N GLU A 164 0.93 18.12 -10.87
CA GLU A 164 1.53 19.01 -11.87
C GLU A 164 0.71 19.08 -13.18
N GLN A 165 0.03 17.99 -13.55
CA GLN A 165 -0.84 17.93 -14.74
C GLN A 165 -2.24 18.49 -14.47
N GLY A 166 -2.84 18.16 -13.33
CA GLY A 166 -4.20 18.58 -12.97
C GLY A 166 -4.28 19.97 -12.37
N ALA A 167 -3.19 20.45 -11.78
CA ALA A 167 -3.07 21.81 -11.30
C ALA A 167 -2.19 22.56 -12.31
N HIS A 168 -2.77 23.48 -13.08
CA HIS A 168 -2.03 24.53 -13.78
C HIS A 168 -1.33 25.50 -12.79
N LEU A 169 -0.73 24.98 -11.71
CA LEU A 169 0.00 25.74 -10.71
C LEU A 169 1.35 26.09 -11.31
N LYS A 170 1.42 27.29 -11.90
CA LYS A 170 2.62 27.87 -12.50
C LYS A 170 3.83 27.96 -11.56
N HIS A 171 3.72 27.65 -10.26
CA HIS A 171 4.85 27.64 -9.33
C HIS A 171 4.66 26.60 -8.21
N PRO A 172 5.44 25.49 -8.17
CA PRO A 172 5.55 24.68 -6.97
C PRO A 172 6.26 25.47 -5.85
N LEU A 173 5.81 25.33 -4.60
CA LEU A 173 6.41 25.99 -3.44
C LEU A 173 7.92 25.70 -3.35
N GLY A 174 8.74 26.75 -3.33
CA GLY A 174 10.21 26.68 -3.48
C GLY A 174 11.00 25.97 -2.37
N PHE A 175 10.33 25.27 -1.44
CA PHE A 175 10.94 24.63 -0.27
C PHE A 175 10.44 23.19 -0.05
N SER A 176 10.08 22.47 -1.12
CA SER A 176 9.77 21.04 -1.02
C SER A 176 11.04 20.23 -0.71
N VAL A 177 11.10 19.64 0.49
CA VAL A 177 12.14 18.66 0.89
C VAL A 177 12.14 17.45 -0.05
N VAL A 178 10.99 17.11 -0.62
CA VAL A 178 10.82 16.01 -1.57
C VAL A 178 11.52 16.29 -2.90
N ASP A 179 11.52 17.54 -3.38
CA ASP A 179 12.22 17.92 -4.62
C ASP A 179 13.75 17.84 -4.50
N LYS A 180 14.29 17.88 -3.27
CA LYS A 180 15.72 17.67 -3.02
C LYS A 180 16.12 16.20 -2.95
N ILE A 181 15.17 15.30 -2.66
CA ILE A 181 15.42 13.85 -2.51
C ILE A 181 15.29 13.11 -3.85
N LEU A 182 14.50 13.65 -4.79
CA LEU A 182 14.18 13.00 -6.07
C LEU A 182 14.86 13.64 -7.30
N LYS A 183 15.73 14.64 -7.11
CA LYS A 183 16.67 15.12 -8.13
C LYS A 183 17.92 14.25 -8.12
#